data_AF-A0A6G1BEE4-F1
#
_entry.id   AF-A0A6G1BEE4-F1
#
_cell.length_a   1.000
_cell.length_b   1.000
_cell.length_c   1.000
_cell.angle_alpha   90.00
_cell.angle_beta   90.00
_cell.angle_gamma   90.00
#
_symmetry.space_group_name_H-M   'P 1'
#
loop_
_entity.id
_entity.type
_entity.pdbx_description
1 polymer ?
#
loop_
_entity_poly.entity_id
_entity_poly.type
_entity_poly.pdbx_seq_one_letter_code
_entity_poly.pdbx_strand_id
1 'polypeptide(L)'
;MTKWKNSPLTKFQEERTAKELLKSDISNITEQEFRTIVIKLITGFEKGMEDIRETIATKTMELKNCCDEFKNAIKEMHNKMEAFNARTEEAERTIGELEDTIIEKEEAEKKRDKLIQEHKRRVRELSDTMKRNNIPIIGIPEEEDRGKGTEGGFEQIIAENFPNLGKETDIEIQEAQITPLRRNLN
;
A
#
# COMPACT_ATOMS: atom_id res chain seq x y z
N MET A 1 25.24 13.86 31.57
CA MET A 1 25.49 14.56 32.85
C MET A 1 26.94 14.34 33.26
N THR A 2 27.82 15.28 32.93
CA THR A 2 29.25 15.22 33.29
C THR A 2 29.59 16.50 34.04
N LYS A 3 29.99 16.33 35.30
CA LYS A 3 30.23 17.40 36.26
C LYS A 3 31.47 18.20 35.85
N TRP A 4 31.28 19.49 35.54
CA TRP A 4 32.37 20.44 35.42
C TRP A 4 32.98 20.67 36.80
N LYS A 5 34.22 20.22 37.01
CA LYS A 5 35.04 20.62 38.16
C LYS A 5 36.30 21.30 37.64
N ASN A 6 36.13 22.49 37.07
CA ASN A 6 37.19 23.49 37.08
C ASN A 6 36.76 24.52 38.11
N SER A 7 37.37 24.49 39.29
CA SER A 7 37.12 25.46 40.36
C SER A 7 37.51 26.85 39.86
N PRO A 8 36.59 27.83 39.78
CA PRO A 8 36.92 29.20 39.43
C PRO A 8 37.91 29.81 40.43
N LEU A 9 37.94 29.28 41.66
CA LEU A 9 38.69 29.82 42.78
C LEU A 9 40.21 29.72 42.60
N THR A 10 40.73 28.64 42.00
CA THR A 10 42.17 28.44 41.80
C THR A 10 42.73 29.34 40.71
N LYS A 11 42.01 29.49 39.58
CA LYS A 11 42.38 30.46 38.53
C LYS A 11 42.30 31.90 39.05
N PHE A 12 41.26 32.25 39.81
CA PHE A 12 41.13 33.59 40.41
C PHE A 12 42.22 33.90 41.45
N GLN A 13 42.67 32.90 42.23
CA GLN A 13 43.69 33.12 43.26
C GLN A 13 45.09 33.30 42.65
N GLU A 14 45.51 32.45 41.70
CA GLU A 14 46.82 32.58 41.03
C GLU A 14 46.92 33.89 40.24
N GLU A 15 45.85 34.29 39.54
CA GLU A 15 45.78 35.54 38.79
C GLU A 15 45.79 36.78 39.72
N ARG A 16 45.25 36.66 40.93
CA ARG A 16 45.25 37.71 41.97
C ARG A 16 46.64 37.87 42.60
N THR A 17 47.35 36.77 42.86
CA THR A 17 48.71 36.80 43.42
C THR A 17 49.74 37.34 42.42
N ALA A 18 49.59 37.04 41.12
CA ALA A 18 50.46 37.59 40.08
C ALA A 18 50.24 39.11 39.88
N LYS A 19 48.98 39.58 39.92
CA LYS A 19 48.64 41.00 39.86
C LYS A 19 49.08 41.79 41.10
N GLU A 20 49.12 41.15 42.27
CA GLU A 20 49.61 41.76 43.52
C GLU A 20 51.15 41.91 43.56
N LEU A 21 51.90 40.95 42.99
CA LEU A 21 53.38 41.02 42.88
C LEU A 21 53.87 42.06 41.86
N LEU A 22 53.07 42.36 40.82
CA LEU A 22 53.35 43.45 39.87
C LEU A 22 53.13 44.84 40.46
N LYS A 23 52.52 44.94 41.66
CA LYS A 23 52.10 46.19 42.28
C LYS A 23 53.10 46.73 43.32
N SER A 24 54.14 45.96 43.67
CA SER A 24 55.25 46.42 44.51
C SER A 24 56.26 47.23 43.68
N ASP A 25 56.76 48.35 44.23
CA ASP A 25 57.79 49.18 43.60
C ASP A 25 59.01 48.32 43.20
N ILE A 26 59.17 48.12 41.88
CA ILE A 26 60.26 47.32 41.29
C ILE A 26 61.64 47.89 41.68
N SER A 27 61.70 49.14 42.11
CA SER A 27 62.92 49.84 42.54
C SER A 27 63.53 49.32 43.84
N ASN A 28 62.80 48.55 44.66
CA ASN A 28 63.24 48.12 46.01
C ASN A 28 63.38 46.59 46.19
N ILE A 29 63.22 45.78 45.14
CA ILE A 29 63.33 44.31 45.23
C ILE A 29 64.78 43.84 45.02
N THR A 30 65.17 42.77 45.71
CA THR A 30 66.49 42.13 45.50
C THR A 30 66.51 41.32 44.20
N GLU A 31 67.69 41.12 43.60
CA GLU A 31 67.81 40.33 42.37
C GLU A 31 67.31 38.88 42.54
N GLN A 32 67.47 38.30 43.73
CA GLN A 32 66.97 36.96 44.04
C GLN A 32 65.44 36.89 44.03
N GLU A 33 64.76 37.93 44.54
CA GLU A 33 63.30 38.04 44.50
C GLU A 33 62.81 38.23 43.07
N PHE A 34 63.47 39.07 42.28
CA PHE A 34 63.17 39.23 40.84
C PHE A 34 63.28 37.92 40.08
N ARG A 35 64.39 37.18 40.23
CA ARG A 35 64.58 35.86 39.61
C ARG A 35 63.47 34.87 40.02
N THR A 36 63.08 34.88 41.29
CA THR A 36 62.00 34.02 41.79
C THR A 36 60.65 34.36 41.15
N ILE A 37 60.34 35.64 40.99
CA ILE A 37 59.10 36.10 40.32
C ILE A 37 59.09 35.66 38.85
N VAL A 38 60.20 35.85 38.13
CA VAL A 38 60.33 35.44 36.72
C VAL A 38 60.15 33.94 36.56
N ILE A 39 60.80 33.12 37.41
CA ILE A 39 60.65 31.66 37.37
C ILE A 39 59.20 31.23 37.63
N LYS A 40 58.53 31.83 38.61
CA LYS A 40 57.10 31.55 38.90
C LYS A 40 56.19 31.92 37.74
N LEU A 41 56.47 33.04 37.05
CA LEU A 41 55.71 33.44 35.85
C LEU A 41 55.93 32.44 34.71
N ILE A 42 57.17 32.10 34.39
CA ILE A 42 57.50 31.15 33.30
C ILE A 42 56.86 29.78 33.57
N THR A 43 57.03 29.24 34.77
CA THR A 43 56.42 27.94 35.14
C THR A 43 54.89 27.98 35.12
N GLY A 44 54.27 29.10 35.52
CA GLY A 44 52.84 29.32 35.38
C GLY A 44 52.38 29.31 33.92
N PHE A 45 53.12 29.98 33.03
CA PHE A 45 52.85 29.96 31.59
C PHE A 45 53.03 28.57 30.98
N GLU A 46 54.11 27.86 31.33
CA GLU A 46 54.36 26.49 30.86
C GLU A 46 53.21 25.54 31.23
N LYS A 47 52.76 25.59 32.48
CA LYS A 47 51.61 24.81 32.95
C LYS A 47 50.32 25.18 32.20
N GLY A 48 50.07 26.48 31.99
CA GLY A 48 48.90 26.94 31.23
C GLY A 48 48.92 26.48 29.77
N MET A 49 50.10 26.48 29.13
CA MET A 49 50.26 25.97 27.76
C MET A 49 50.05 24.45 27.71
N GLU A 50 50.52 23.71 28.71
CA GLU A 50 50.29 22.27 28.81
C GLU A 50 48.79 21.94 28.91
N ASP A 51 48.07 22.60 29.82
CA ASP A 51 46.63 22.42 30.00
C ASP A 51 45.85 22.72 28.69
N ILE A 52 46.26 23.77 27.96
CA ILE A 52 45.67 24.12 26.66
C ILE A 52 45.98 23.03 25.62
N ARG A 53 47.22 22.55 25.58
CA ARG A 53 47.66 21.49 24.66
C ARG A 53 46.87 20.21 24.87
N GLU A 54 46.71 19.76 26.11
CA GLU A 54 45.92 18.58 26.45
C GLU A 54 44.43 18.78 26.09
N THR A 55 43.89 19.96 26.36
CA THR A 55 42.49 20.30 26.01
C THR A 55 42.28 20.25 24.50
N ILE A 56 43.19 20.84 23.71
CA ILE A 56 43.13 20.82 22.24
C ILE A 56 43.24 19.38 21.74
N ALA A 57 44.22 18.61 22.21
CA ALA A 57 44.40 17.22 21.79
C ALA A 57 43.15 16.38 22.05
N THR A 58 42.57 16.50 23.23
CA THR A 58 41.33 15.80 23.61
C THR A 58 40.17 16.20 22.70
N LYS A 59 39.95 17.50 22.49
CA LYS A 59 38.86 17.99 21.63
C LYS A 59 39.06 17.62 20.17
N THR A 60 40.29 17.60 19.68
CA THR A 60 40.61 17.13 18.33
C THR A 60 40.28 15.64 18.16
N MET A 61 40.60 14.80 19.16
CA MET A 61 40.24 13.39 19.12
C MET A 61 38.72 13.17 19.14
N GLU A 62 37.98 13.88 20.00
CA GLU A 62 36.51 13.83 20.05
C GLU A 62 35.88 14.22 18.70
N LEU A 63 36.34 15.32 18.10
CA LEU A 63 35.85 15.77 16.80
C LEU A 63 36.15 14.77 15.68
N LYS A 64 37.33 14.15 15.69
CA LYS A 64 37.69 13.13 14.70
C LYS A 64 36.77 11.92 14.78
N ASN A 65 36.54 11.40 15.99
CA ASN A 65 35.65 10.26 16.19
C ASN A 65 34.21 10.59 15.74
N CYS A 66 33.72 11.77 16.10
CA CYS A 66 32.42 12.28 15.67
C CYS A 66 32.32 12.34 14.13
N CYS A 67 33.35 12.87 13.45
CA CYS A 67 33.40 12.89 11.98
C CYS A 67 33.36 11.48 11.36
N ASP A 68 34.07 10.51 11.95
CA ASP A 68 34.08 9.13 11.46
C ASP A 68 32.70 8.45 11.63
N GLU A 69 32.02 8.68 12.76
CA GLU A 69 30.64 8.23 12.98
C GLU A 69 29.67 8.81 11.95
N PHE A 70 29.73 10.12 11.71
CA PHE A 70 28.90 10.77 10.68
C PHE A 70 29.18 10.22 9.28
N LYS A 71 30.45 10.01 8.94
CA LYS A 71 30.84 9.44 7.64
C LYS A 71 30.25 8.04 7.44
N ASN A 72 30.28 7.21 8.47
CA ASN A 72 29.68 5.87 8.41
C ASN A 72 28.16 5.94 8.28
N ALA A 73 27.49 6.80 9.05
CA ALA A 73 26.05 7.00 8.95
C ALA A 73 25.61 7.47 7.56
N ILE A 74 26.33 8.42 6.95
CA ILE A 74 26.08 8.88 5.58
C ILE A 74 26.22 7.74 4.58
N LYS A 75 27.26 6.91 4.73
CA LYS A 75 27.47 5.76 3.84
C LYS A 75 26.34 4.73 3.95
N GLU A 76 25.88 4.43 5.16
CA GLU A 76 24.73 3.54 5.36
C GLU A 76 23.45 4.09 4.76
N MET A 77 23.19 5.40 4.92
CA MET A 77 22.04 6.06 4.32
C MET A 77 22.09 5.98 2.79
N HIS A 78 23.25 6.22 2.20
CA HIS A 78 23.44 6.12 0.76
C HIS A 78 23.11 4.73 0.22
N ASN A 79 23.67 3.67 0.85
CA ASN A 79 23.39 2.29 0.45
C ASN A 79 21.90 1.94 0.58
N LYS A 80 21.22 2.40 1.64
CA LYS A 80 19.78 2.20 1.81
C LYS A 80 18.97 2.92 0.74
N MET A 81 19.40 4.12 0.34
CA MET A 81 18.76 4.90 -0.72
C MET A 81 18.92 4.23 -2.09
N GLU A 82 20.10 3.70 -2.40
CA GLU A 82 20.32 2.92 -3.63
C GLU A 82 19.42 1.67 -3.66
N ALA A 83 19.36 0.91 -2.57
CA ALA A 83 18.50 -0.26 -2.47
C ALA A 83 17.01 0.10 -2.57
N PHE A 84 16.60 1.25 -2.03
CA PHE A 84 15.25 1.76 -2.16
C PHE A 84 14.94 2.13 -3.62
N ASN A 85 15.84 2.85 -4.30
CA ASN A 85 15.65 3.22 -5.71
C ASN A 85 15.50 1.99 -6.61
N ALA A 86 16.35 0.98 -6.45
CA ALA A 86 16.24 -0.26 -7.22
C ALA A 86 14.88 -0.97 -7.01
N ARG A 87 14.38 -0.97 -5.78
CA ARG A 87 13.04 -1.52 -5.48
C ARG A 87 11.91 -0.69 -6.07
N THR A 88 12.05 0.64 -6.12
CA THR A 88 11.08 1.54 -6.74
C THR A 88 11.03 1.32 -8.25
N GLU A 89 12.18 1.24 -8.93
CA GLU A 89 12.26 0.95 -10.36
C GLU A 89 11.64 -0.42 -10.71
N GLU A 90 11.82 -1.43 -9.86
CA GLU A 90 11.17 -2.73 -10.00
C GLU A 90 9.64 -2.64 -9.86
N ALA A 91 9.17 -1.90 -8.86
CA ALA A 91 7.75 -1.69 -8.64
C ALA A 91 7.11 -0.93 -9.81
N GLU A 92 7.76 0.10 -10.34
CA GLU A 92 7.29 0.85 -11.51
C GLU A 92 7.15 -0.04 -12.75
N ARG A 93 8.15 -0.90 -13.02
CA ARG A 93 8.07 -1.87 -14.12
C ARG A 93 6.92 -2.86 -13.95
N THR A 94 6.77 -3.42 -12.74
CA THR A 94 5.68 -4.36 -12.42
C THR A 94 4.32 -3.71 -12.59
N ILE A 95 4.17 -2.44 -12.18
CA ILE A 95 2.92 -1.68 -12.36
C ILE A 95 2.63 -1.51 -13.86
N GLY A 96 3.63 -1.16 -14.68
CA GLY A 96 3.46 -1.05 -16.13
C GLY A 96 2.97 -2.36 -16.77
N GLU A 97 3.59 -3.49 -16.42
CA GLU A 97 3.16 -4.81 -16.93
C GLU A 97 1.72 -5.18 -16.52
N LEU A 98 1.31 -4.79 -15.31
CA LEU A 98 -0.06 -4.99 -14.84
C LEU A 98 -1.06 -4.08 -15.55
N GLU A 99 -0.71 -2.83 -15.83
CA GLU A 99 -1.54 -1.90 -16.60
C GLU A 99 -1.83 -2.44 -18.00
N ASP A 100 -0.79 -2.92 -18.71
CA ASP A 100 -0.94 -3.55 -20.02
C ASP A 100 -1.85 -4.79 -19.95
N THR A 101 -1.63 -5.65 -18.95
CA THR A 101 -2.44 -6.86 -18.73
C THR A 101 -3.91 -6.52 -18.46
N ILE A 102 -4.19 -5.44 -17.74
CA ILE A 102 -5.56 -4.98 -17.44
C ILE A 102 -6.25 -4.53 -18.73
N ILE A 103 -5.57 -3.76 -19.58
CA ILE A 103 -6.09 -3.29 -20.86
C ILE A 103 -6.47 -4.48 -21.75
N GLU A 104 -5.58 -5.46 -21.89
CA GLU A 104 -5.84 -6.67 -22.67
C GLU A 104 -7.06 -7.45 -22.16
N LYS A 105 -7.20 -7.59 -20.83
CA LYS A 105 -8.34 -8.26 -20.20
C LYS A 105 -9.66 -7.53 -20.44
N GLU A 106 -9.65 -6.20 -20.36
CA GLU A 106 -10.83 -5.38 -20.62
C GLU A 106 -11.31 -5.53 -22.07
N GLU A 107 -10.39 -5.54 -23.04
CA GLU A 107 -10.73 -5.81 -24.44
C GLU A 107 -11.29 -7.21 -24.66
N ALA A 108 -10.69 -8.22 -24.02
CA ALA A 108 -11.17 -9.60 -24.09
C ALA A 108 -12.55 -9.76 -23.45
N GLU A 109 -12.83 -9.05 -22.35
CA GLU A 109 -14.15 -9.01 -21.71
C GLU A 109 -15.19 -8.35 -22.61
N LYS A 110 -14.90 -7.18 -23.19
CA LYS A 110 -15.79 -6.53 -24.17
C LYS A 110 -16.15 -7.44 -25.34
N LYS A 111 -15.20 -8.25 -25.83
CA LYS A 111 -15.45 -9.25 -26.89
C LYS A 111 -16.37 -10.37 -26.40
N ARG A 112 -16.14 -10.91 -25.21
CA ARG A 112 -16.99 -11.94 -24.59
C ARG A 112 -18.41 -11.44 -24.35
N ASP A 113 -18.58 -10.21 -23.87
CA ASP A 113 -19.90 -9.62 -23.63
C ASP A 113 -20.72 -9.50 -24.92
N LYS A 114 -20.09 -9.07 -26.02
CA LYS A 114 -20.74 -9.02 -27.33
C LYS A 114 -21.24 -10.40 -27.77
N LEU A 115 -20.41 -11.44 -27.61
CA LEU A 115 -20.79 -12.81 -27.92
C LEU A 115 -21.94 -13.30 -27.04
N ILE A 116 -21.91 -13.02 -25.74
CA ILE A 116 -22.99 -13.39 -24.81
C ILE A 116 -24.31 -12.71 -25.22
N GLN A 117 -24.28 -11.42 -25.57
CA GLN A 117 -25.48 -10.71 -26.02
C GLN A 117 -26.04 -11.31 -27.33
N GLU A 118 -25.15 -11.65 -28.27
CA GLU A 118 -25.56 -12.28 -29.51
C GLU A 118 -26.17 -13.67 -29.29
N HIS A 119 -25.53 -14.50 -28.46
CA HIS A 119 -26.05 -15.81 -28.07
C HIS A 119 -27.40 -15.69 -27.37
N LYS A 120 -27.56 -14.73 -26.45
CA LYS A 120 -28.83 -14.48 -25.76
C LYS A 120 -29.94 -14.07 -26.74
N ARG A 121 -29.62 -13.27 -27.75
CA ARG A 121 -30.57 -12.93 -28.83
C ARG A 121 -30.95 -14.19 -29.62
N ARG A 122 -29.96 -14.97 -30.08
CA ARG A 122 -30.22 -16.21 -30.84
C ARG A 122 -31.04 -17.23 -30.07
N VAL A 123 -30.78 -17.42 -28.77
CA VAL A 123 -31.57 -18.33 -27.93
C VAL A 123 -33.03 -17.87 -27.82
N ARG A 124 -33.28 -16.56 -27.69
CA ARG A 124 -34.65 -16.03 -27.72
C ARG A 124 -35.33 -16.28 -29.06
N GLU A 125 -34.66 -15.98 -30.17
CA GLU A 125 -35.20 -16.21 -31.52
C GLU A 125 -35.53 -17.68 -31.78
N LEU A 126 -34.66 -18.60 -31.35
CA LEU A 126 -34.92 -20.04 -31.44
C LEU A 126 -36.10 -20.46 -30.55
N SER A 127 -36.15 -19.99 -29.30
CA SER A 127 -37.28 -20.26 -28.40
C SER A 127 -38.61 -19.76 -29.00
N ASP A 128 -38.62 -18.55 -29.56
CA ASP A 128 -39.81 -17.96 -30.17
C ASP A 128 -40.21 -18.73 -31.43
N THR A 129 -39.24 -19.18 -32.24
CA THR A 129 -39.49 -20.02 -33.41
C THR A 129 -40.07 -21.37 -33.02
N MET A 130 -39.53 -22.03 -31.99
CA MET A 130 -40.02 -23.32 -31.49
C MET A 130 -41.44 -23.21 -30.91
N LYS A 131 -41.78 -22.08 -30.28
CA LYS A 131 -43.10 -21.86 -29.67
C LYS A 131 -44.13 -21.26 -30.62
N ARG A 132 -43.75 -20.92 -31.86
CA ARG A 132 -44.61 -20.20 -32.81
C ARG A 132 -45.95 -20.89 -33.07
N ASN A 133 -45.98 -22.22 -33.07
CA ASN A 133 -47.19 -23.02 -33.30
C ASN A 133 -47.84 -23.53 -32.01
N ASN A 134 -47.29 -23.19 -30.84
CA ASN A 134 -47.79 -23.67 -29.57
C ASN A 134 -48.93 -22.77 -29.08
N ILE A 135 -50.08 -23.36 -28.76
CA ILE A 135 -51.25 -22.63 -28.25
C ILE A 135 -51.38 -22.91 -26.74
N PRO A 136 -51.23 -21.90 -25.87
CA PRO A 136 -51.47 -22.07 -24.45
C PRO A 136 -52.98 -22.08 -24.17
N ILE A 137 -53.47 -23.13 -23.51
CA ILE A 137 -54.86 -23.24 -23.07
C ILE A 137 -54.87 -23.23 -21.54
N ILE A 138 -55.64 -22.30 -20.97
CA ILE A 138 -55.68 -22.03 -19.53
C ILE A 138 -57.12 -22.22 -19.05
N GLY A 139 -57.28 -22.68 -17.81
CA GLY A 139 -58.59 -22.84 -17.17
C GLY A 139 -59.24 -24.22 -17.36
N ILE A 140 -58.49 -25.19 -17.91
CA ILE A 140 -58.92 -26.59 -17.98
C ILE A 140 -58.87 -27.21 -16.57
N PRO A 141 -59.97 -27.77 -16.04
CA PRO A 141 -59.97 -28.47 -14.76
C PRO A 141 -59.07 -29.71 -14.81
N GLU A 142 -58.20 -29.90 -13.82
CA GLU A 142 -57.25 -31.03 -13.76
C GLU A 142 -57.92 -32.43 -13.74
N GLU A 143 -59.22 -32.52 -13.44
CA GLU A 143 -59.96 -33.79 -13.41
C GLU A 143 -60.49 -34.23 -14.78
N GLU A 144 -60.66 -33.30 -15.73
CA GLU A 144 -61.21 -33.56 -17.07
C GLU A 144 -60.22 -34.33 -17.97
N ASP A 145 -58.92 -34.25 -17.63
CA ASP A 145 -57.84 -34.87 -18.39
C ASP A 145 -57.61 -36.37 -18.07
N ARG A 146 -58.26 -36.90 -17.02
CA ARG A 146 -58.02 -38.28 -16.53
C ARG A 146 -58.59 -39.38 -17.41
N GLY A 147 -59.53 -39.06 -18.30
CA GLY A 147 -60.28 -40.06 -19.10
C GLY A 147 -59.96 -40.08 -20.60
N LYS A 148 -59.53 -38.96 -21.18
CA LYS A 148 -59.33 -38.79 -22.63
C LYS A 148 -57.90 -38.36 -23.03
N GLY A 149 -57.03 -38.06 -22.05
CA GLY A 149 -55.70 -37.51 -22.30
C GLY A 149 -55.73 -36.05 -22.79
N THR A 150 -54.55 -35.42 -22.81
CA THR A 150 -54.37 -33.97 -23.06
C THR A 150 -54.88 -33.53 -24.43
N GLU A 151 -54.80 -34.41 -25.43
CA GLU A 151 -55.31 -34.18 -26.78
C GLU A 151 -56.84 -34.23 -26.83
N GLY A 152 -57.45 -35.18 -26.13
CA GLY A 152 -58.91 -35.33 -26.10
C GLY A 152 -59.62 -34.16 -25.43
N GLY A 153 -58.97 -33.49 -24.48
CA GLY A 153 -59.46 -32.22 -23.92
C GLY A 153 -59.50 -31.10 -24.96
N PHE A 154 -58.50 -31.00 -25.84
CA PHE A 154 -58.46 -30.00 -26.90
C PHE A 154 -59.54 -30.23 -27.98
N GLU A 155 -59.73 -31.48 -28.40
CA GLU A 155 -60.78 -31.84 -29.37
C GLU A 155 -62.18 -31.45 -28.87
N GLN A 156 -62.46 -31.68 -27.59
CA GLN A 156 -63.74 -31.28 -26.98
C GLN A 156 -63.92 -29.76 -26.98
N ILE A 157 -62.87 -29.01 -26.63
CA ILE A 157 -62.90 -27.53 -26.66
C ILE A 157 -63.20 -27.02 -28.07
N ILE A 158 -62.58 -27.59 -29.11
CA ILE A 158 -62.85 -27.23 -30.51
C ILE A 158 -64.28 -27.56 -30.89
N ALA A 159 -64.77 -28.76 -30.57
CA ALA A 159 -66.12 -29.18 -30.95
C ALA A 159 -67.21 -28.31 -30.30
N GLU A 160 -67.01 -27.91 -29.03
CA GLU A 160 -67.96 -27.09 -28.28
C GLU A 160 -67.92 -25.62 -28.71
N ASN A 161 -66.73 -25.03 -28.92
CA ASN A 161 -66.57 -23.59 -29.16
C ASN A 161 -66.46 -23.22 -30.64
N PHE A 162 -65.92 -24.11 -31.48
CA PHE A 162 -65.63 -23.88 -32.89
C PHE A 162 -66.10 -25.04 -33.79
N PRO A 163 -67.41 -25.34 -33.84
CA PRO A 163 -67.96 -26.54 -34.48
C PRO A 163 -67.70 -26.65 -35.99
N ASN A 164 -67.36 -25.54 -36.66
CA ASN A 164 -67.00 -25.53 -38.08
C ASN A 164 -65.52 -25.91 -38.30
N LEU A 165 -64.64 -25.57 -37.34
CA LEU A 165 -63.21 -25.88 -37.40
C LEU A 165 -62.96 -27.40 -37.29
N GLY A 166 -63.72 -28.07 -36.41
CA GLY A 166 -63.59 -29.53 -36.22
C GLY A 166 -64.11 -30.38 -37.38
N LYS A 167 -64.80 -29.80 -38.36
CA LYS A 167 -65.40 -30.53 -39.51
C LYS A 167 -64.69 -30.29 -40.83
N GLU A 168 -64.05 -29.12 -41.00
CA GLU A 168 -63.49 -28.66 -42.28
C GLU A 168 -61.96 -28.69 -42.34
N THR A 169 -61.27 -28.92 -41.22
CA THR A 169 -59.80 -28.86 -41.17
C THR A 169 -59.17 -30.11 -40.57
N ASP A 170 -58.15 -30.66 -41.25
CA ASP A 170 -57.26 -31.71 -40.76
C ASP A 170 -56.27 -31.12 -39.73
N ILE A 171 -56.77 -30.78 -38.54
CA ILE A 171 -55.93 -30.25 -37.46
C ILE A 171 -55.12 -31.41 -36.87
N GLU A 172 -53.81 -31.41 -37.11
CA GLU A 172 -52.87 -32.38 -36.55
C GLU A 172 -52.18 -31.83 -35.29
N ILE A 173 -52.33 -32.53 -34.18
CA ILE A 173 -51.64 -32.22 -32.92
C ILE A 173 -50.32 -32.99 -32.90
N GLN A 174 -49.20 -32.28 -32.78
CA GLN A 174 -47.88 -32.93 -32.68
C GLN A 174 -47.56 -33.39 -31.25
N GLU A 175 -47.91 -32.59 -30.25
CA GLU A 175 -47.70 -32.88 -28.84
C GLU A 175 -48.64 -32.02 -27.99
N ALA A 176 -49.28 -32.61 -26.97
CA ALA A 176 -50.07 -31.88 -25.98
C ALA A 176 -49.60 -32.22 -24.56
N GLN A 177 -49.28 -31.20 -23.76
CA GLN A 177 -48.75 -31.37 -22.40
C GLN A 177 -49.30 -30.32 -21.43
N ILE A 178 -49.53 -30.74 -20.18
CA ILE A 178 -49.85 -29.82 -19.08
C ILE A 178 -48.56 -29.21 -18.54
N THR A 179 -48.55 -27.88 -18.42
CA THR A 179 -47.42 -27.13 -17.85
C THR A 179 -47.87 -26.41 -16.57
N PRO A 180 -47.08 -26.43 -15.48
CA PRO A 180 -45.79 -27.10 -15.34
C PRO A 180 -45.94 -28.62 -15.22
N LEU A 181 -45.02 -29.38 -15.83
CA LEU A 181 -44.93 -30.82 -15.58
C LEU A 181 -44.82 -31.04 -14.07
N ARG A 182 -45.67 -31.92 -13.52
CA ARG A 182 -45.57 -32.34 -12.12
C ARG A 182 -44.17 -32.93 -11.90
N ARG A 183 -43.30 -32.23 -11.18
CA ARG A 183 -42.11 -32.86 -10.60
C ARG A 183 -42.58 -33.72 -9.46
N ASN A 184 -42.41 -35.03 -9.58
CA ASN A 184 -42.45 -35.92 -8.42
C ASN A 184 -41.30 -35.51 -7.51
N LEU A 185 -41.61 -34.76 -6.45
CA LEU A 185 -40.73 -34.56 -5.32
C LEU A 185 -40.79 -35.85 -4.51
N ASN A 186 -39.84 -36.76 -4.77
CA ASN A 186 -39.53 -37.87 -3.86
C ASN A 186 -38.56 -37.39 -2.80
#